data_AF-A0A971G8F9-F1
#
_entry.id   AF-A0A971G8F9-F1
#
_cell.length_a   1.000
_cell.length_b   1.000
_cell.length_c   1.000
_cell.angle_alpha   90.00
_cell.angle_beta   90.00
_cell.angle_gamma   90.00
#
_symmetry.space_group_name_H-M   'P 1'
#
loop_
_entity.id
_entity.type
_entity.pdbx_description
1 polymer ?
#
loop_
_entity_poly.entity_id
_entity_poly.type
_entity_poly.pdbx_seq_one_letter_code
_entity_poly.pdbx_strand_id
1 'polypeptide(L)'
;MRNTPTRTGAVFGLMVLLLVLGSLMASTLQHSRTSLSIGDFSRADPAAAKAAFEGSRTDRDLVTLIKILCYRWKVQGDEAKKPDLARYGTLLLDRARAGESDLEKADDPDVMLQVLALIREAGAR
;
A
#
# COMPACT_ATOMS: atom_id res chain seq x y z
N MET A 1 50.25 -24.86 -22.35
CA MET A 1 49.31 -24.85 -21.20
C MET A 1 48.63 -23.49 -21.13
N ARG A 2 47.30 -23.43 -21.34
CA ARG A 2 46.30 -22.57 -20.66
C ARG A 2 45.14 -22.13 -21.59
N ASN A 3 44.09 -22.93 -21.46
CA ASN A 3 42.68 -22.58 -21.23
C ASN A 3 41.96 -21.71 -22.26
N THR A 4 41.38 -22.39 -23.24
CA THR A 4 40.14 -21.99 -23.92
C THR A 4 39.00 -21.87 -22.90
N PRO A 5 38.31 -20.72 -22.79
CA PRO A 5 37.14 -20.60 -21.92
C PRO A 5 36.01 -21.48 -22.48
N THR A 6 35.58 -22.41 -21.65
CA THR A 6 34.50 -23.36 -21.88
C THR A 6 33.18 -22.62 -22.13
N ARG A 7 32.65 -22.78 -23.35
CA ARG A 7 31.35 -22.26 -23.83
C ARG A 7 30.18 -22.56 -22.86
N THR A 8 30.32 -23.59 -22.03
CA THR A 8 29.38 -24.05 -21.00
C THR A 8 29.23 -23.09 -19.80
N GLY A 9 30.29 -22.37 -19.41
CA GLY A 9 30.25 -21.46 -18.25
C GLY A 9 29.43 -20.19 -18.52
N ALA A 10 29.47 -19.69 -19.76
CA ALA A 10 28.70 -18.53 -20.19
C ALA A 10 27.19 -18.81 -20.20
N VAL A 11 26.80 -20.02 -20.63
CA VAL A 11 25.38 -20.44 -20.64
C VAL A 11 24.86 -20.61 -19.21
N PHE A 12 25.66 -21.18 -18.31
CA PHE A 12 25.29 -21.31 -16.89
C PHE A 12 25.13 -19.94 -16.21
N GLY A 13 26.06 -19.01 -16.45
CA GLY A 13 25.96 -17.64 -15.91
C GLY A 13 24.72 -16.90 -16.42
N LEU A 14 24.39 -17.04 -17.71
CA LEU A 14 23.20 -16.46 -18.30
C LEU A 14 21.91 -17.07 -17.71
N MET A 15 21.91 -18.37 -17.44
CA MET A 15 20.73 -19.06 -16.89
C MET A 15 20.48 -18.68 -15.41
N VAL A 16 21.54 -18.54 -14.61
CA VAL A 16 21.43 -18.06 -13.22
C VAL A 16 20.96 -16.60 -13.18
N LEU A 17 21.46 -15.76 -14.09
CA LEU A 17 21.01 -14.36 -14.21
C LEU A 17 19.50 -14.30 -14.56
N LEU A 18 19.03 -15.12 -15.50
CA LEU A 18 17.61 -15.18 -15.88
C LEU A 18 16.72 -15.68 -14.73
N LEU A 19 17.18 -16.62 -13.91
CA LEU A 19 16.46 -17.10 -12.73
C LEU A 19 16.32 -16.01 -11.65
N VAL A 20 17.36 -15.21 -11.42
CA VAL A 20 17.31 -14.08 -10.46
C VAL A 20 16.37 -12.98 -10.96
N LEU A 21 16.42 -12.64 -12.26
CA LEU A 21 15.47 -11.69 -12.86
C LEU A 21 14.01 -12.19 -12.80
N GLY A 22 13.79 -13.49 -13.06
CA GLY A 22 12.47 -14.11 -12.96
C GLY A 22 11.92 -14.09 -11.53
N SER A 23 12.78 -14.30 -10.54
CA SER A 23 12.40 -14.28 -9.12
C SER A 23 12.02 -12.87 -8.64
N LEU A 24 12.70 -11.84 -9.15
CA LEU A 24 12.37 -10.44 -8.86
C LEU A 24 11.01 -10.04 -9.46
N MET A 25 10.69 -10.47 -10.69
CA MET A 25 9.35 -10.25 -11.26
C MET A 25 8.27 -11.04 -10.52
N ALA A 26 8.54 -12.29 -10.13
CA ALA A 26 7.59 -13.10 -9.36
C ALA A 26 7.27 -12.45 -7.99
N SER A 27 8.25 -11.82 -7.34
CA SER A 27 8.05 -11.12 -6.07
C SER A 27 7.14 -9.88 -6.20
N THR A 28 7.26 -9.14 -7.31
CA THR A 28 6.34 -8.02 -7.61
C THR A 28 4.92 -8.49 -7.91
N LEU A 29 4.76 -9.66 -8.56
CA LEU A 29 3.44 -10.26 -8.84
C LEU A 29 2.81 -10.93 -7.61
N GLN A 30 3.60 -11.42 -6.66
CA GLN A 30 3.09 -12.02 -5.42
C GLN A 30 2.56 -10.99 -4.42
N HIS A 31 3.05 -9.74 -4.47
CA HIS A 31 2.45 -8.64 -3.70
C HIS A 31 1.01 -8.32 -4.12
N SER A 32 0.61 -8.69 -5.33
CA SER A 32 -0.74 -8.45 -5.87
C SER A 32 -1.82 -9.39 -5.33
N ARG A 33 -1.52 -10.25 -4.34
CA ARG A 33 -2.50 -11.14 -3.69
C ARG A 33 -2.70 -10.91 -2.20
N THR A 34 -2.35 -9.73 -1.69
CA THR A 34 -2.94 -9.30 -0.41
C THR A 34 -4.36 -8.86 -0.72
N SER A 35 -5.33 -9.77 -0.57
CA SER A 35 -6.76 -9.47 -0.56
C SER A 35 -7.04 -8.55 0.63
N LEU A 36 -6.79 -7.25 0.46
CA LEU A 36 -7.21 -6.24 1.41
C LEU A 36 -8.74 -6.16 1.33
N SER A 37 -9.43 -6.38 2.45
CA SER A 37 -10.90 -6.26 2.52
C SER A 37 -11.37 -4.80 2.38
N ILE A 38 -10.45 -3.88 2.16
CA ILE A 38 -10.67 -2.43 2.11
C ILE A 38 -11.49 -2.03 0.87
N GLY A 39 -11.49 -2.87 -0.19
CA GLY A 39 -12.21 -2.67 -1.44
C GLY A 39 -11.29 -2.43 -2.65
N ASP A 40 -11.87 -2.42 -3.86
CA ASP A 40 -11.13 -2.11 -5.09
C ASP A 40 -11.13 -0.60 -5.36
N PHE A 41 -9.95 0.01 -5.20
CA PHE A 41 -9.71 1.43 -5.49
C PHE A 41 -8.78 1.63 -6.69
N SER A 42 -8.66 0.65 -7.59
CA SER A 42 -7.80 0.71 -8.78
C SER A 42 -8.01 1.96 -9.64
N ARG A 43 -9.25 2.46 -9.72
CA ARG A 43 -9.65 3.66 -10.48
C ARG A 43 -9.77 4.93 -9.64
N ALA A 44 -9.56 4.85 -8.33
CA ALA A 44 -9.74 6.00 -7.44
C ALA A 44 -8.53 6.93 -7.54
N ASP A 45 -8.80 8.23 -7.67
CA ASP A 45 -7.77 9.27 -7.65
C ASP A 45 -7.54 9.77 -6.22
N PRO A 46 -6.31 9.61 -5.65
CA PRO A 46 -5.97 10.13 -4.34
C PRO A 46 -6.11 11.66 -4.24
N ALA A 47 -5.88 12.40 -5.34
CA ALA A 47 -5.99 13.85 -5.34
C ALA A 47 -7.46 14.30 -5.22
N ALA A 48 -8.36 13.69 -5.99
CA ALA A 48 -9.80 13.92 -5.88
C ALA A 48 -10.34 13.55 -4.48
N ALA A 49 -9.90 12.43 -3.91
CA ALA A 49 -10.30 12.03 -2.55
C ALA A 49 -9.81 13.02 -1.48
N LYS A 50 -8.59 13.55 -1.65
CA LYS A 50 -8.06 14.59 -0.78
C LYS A 50 -8.89 15.87 -0.88
N ALA A 51 -9.22 16.31 -2.09
CA ALA A 51 -10.04 17.51 -2.29
C ALA A 51 -11.45 17.35 -1.68
N ALA A 52 -12.05 16.17 -1.80
CA ALA A 52 -13.34 15.86 -1.17
C ALA A 52 -13.27 15.99 0.36
N PHE A 53 -12.24 15.39 0.97
CA PHE A 53 -12.01 15.52 2.41
C PHE A 53 -11.72 16.97 2.83
N GLU A 54 -10.92 17.73 2.09
CA GLU A 54 -10.63 19.13 2.41
C GLU A 54 -11.88 20.01 2.34
N GLY A 55 -12.82 19.69 1.44
CA GLY A 55 -14.09 20.38 1.29
C GLY A 55 -15.13 20.05 2.36
N SER A 56 -15.32 18.77 2.70
CA SER A 56 -16.35 18.34 3.65
C SER A 56 -15.85 18.27 5.10
N ARG A 57 -14.56 17.94 5.29
CA ARG A 57 -13.89 17.62 6.56
C ARG A 57 -14.57 16.50 7.36
N THR A 58 -15.41 15.69 6.73
CA THR A 58 -16.12 14.59 7.39
C THR A 58 -15.23 13.36 7.58
N ASP A 59 -15.54 12.55 8.57
CA ASP A 59 -14.78 11.32 8.85
C ASP A 59 -14.96 10.27 7.76
N ARG A 60 -16.12 10.22 7.11
CA ARG A 60 -16.37 9.32 5.98
C ARG A 60 -15.40 9.60 4.83
N ASP A 61 -15.19 10.87 4.51
CA ASP A 61 -14.27 11.24 3.43
C ASP A 61 -12.80 11.04 3.85
N LEU A 62 -12.49 11.24 5.14
CA LEU A 62 -11.17 10.93 5.69
C LEU A 62 -10.85 9.44 5.59
N VAL A 63 -11.79 8.57 5.99
CA VAL A 63 -11.66 7.12 5.88
C VAL A 63 -11.53 6.72 4.41
N THR A 64 -12.35 7.27 3.53
CA THR A 64 -12.26 7.01 2.08
C THR A 64 -10.89 7.38 1.51
N LEU A 65 -10.36 8.55 1.87
CA LEU A 65 -9.01 8.97 1.49
C LEU A 65 -7.95 7.99 2.01
N ILE A 66 -8.02 7.60 3.28
CA ILE A 66 -7.08 6.65 3.88
C ILE A 66 -7.14 5.30 3.17
N LYS A 67 -8.33 4.78 2.87
CA LYS A 67 -8.50 3.52 2.13
C LYS A 67 -7.85 3.57 0.75
N ILE A 68 -8.02 4.66 0.02
CA ILE A 68 -7.39 4.87 -1.30
C ILE A 68 -5.87 4.92 -1.16
N LEU A 69 -5.33 5.63 -0.16
CA LEU A 69 -3.89 5.71 0.10
C LEU A 69 -3.31 4.34 0.49
N CYS A 70 -4.01 3.58 1.35
CA CYS A 70 -3.67 2.19 1.69
C CYS A 70 -3.60 1.31 0.44
N TYR A 71 -4.60 1.41 -0.44
CA TYR A 71 -4.61 0.64 -1.69
C TYR A 71 -3.43 1.01 -2.60
N ARG A 72 -3.16 2.31 -2.80
CA ARG A 72 -2.02 2.78 -3.60
C ARG A 72 -0.68 2.27 -3.05
N TRP A 73 -0.51 2.35 -1.74
CA TRP A 73 0.73 1.90 -1.09
C TRP A 73 0.88 0.38 -1.13
N LYS A 74 -0.11 -0.39 -0.66
CA LYS A 74 0.01 -1.84 -0.46
C LYS A 74 -0.29 -2.68 -1.70
N VAL A 75 -1.23 -2.25 -2.53
CA VAL A 75 -1.64 -3.01 -3.72
C VAL A 75 -0.85 -2.58 -4.94
N GLN A 76 -0.63 -1.27 -5.11
CA GLN A 76 0.09 -0.73 -6.28
C GLN A 76 1.57 -0.46 -6.01
N GLY A 77 2.06 -0.61 -4.78
CA GLY A 77 3.47 -0.41 -4.43
C GLY A 77 3.94 1.05 -4.47
N ASP A 78 3.02 2.01 -4.41
CA ASP A 78 3.34 3.45 -4.43
C ASP A 78 3.80 3.92 -3.04
N GLU A 79 5.08 3.69 -2.73
CA GLU A 79 5.73 4.12 -1.49
C GLU A 79 5.68 5.65 -1.26
N ALA A 80 5.49 6.44 -2.32
CA ALA A 80 5.37 7.89 -2.19
C ALA A 80 4.09 8.31 -1.45
N LYS A 81 3.10 7.41 -1.30
CA LYS A 81 1.86 7.65 -0.52
C LYS A 81 1.99 7.39 0.96
N LYS A 82 3.08 6.72 1.39
CA LYS A 82 3.30 6.40 2.81
C LYS A 82 3.32 7.64 3.73
N PRO A 83 3.96 8.77 3.38
CA PRO A 83 3.93 9.97 4.22
C PRO A 83 2.53 10.59 4.35
N ASP A 84 1.77 10.63 3.24
CA ASP A 84 0.40 11.12 3.25
C ASP A 84 -0.49 10.21 4.11
N LEU A 85 -0.33 8.88 3.99
CA LEU A 85 -1.04 7.90 4.78
C LEU A 85 -0.75 8.06 6.29
N ALA A 86 0.51 8.29 6.67
CA ALA A 86 0.89 8.56 8.05
C ALA A 86 0.21 9.84 8.58
N ARG A 87 0.18 10.90 7.77
CA ARG A 87 -0.44 12.19 8.13
C ARG A 87 -1.94 12.06 8.34
N TYR A 88 -2.68 11.54 7.36
CA TYR A 88 -4.14 11.42 7.46
C TYR A 88 -4.56 10.33 8.44
N GLY A 89 -3.76 9.26 8.58
CA GLY A 89 -3.96 8.26 9.62
C GLY A 89 -3.82 8.84 11.02
N THR A 90 -2.83 9.71 11.26
CA THR A 90 -2.68 10.41 12.55
C THR A 90 -3.89 11.30 12.83
N LEU A 91 -4.36 12.05 11.82
CA LEU A 91 -5.56 12.87 11.95
C LEU A 91 -6.81 12.06 12.32
N LEU A 92 -7.00 10.88 11.73
CA LEU A 92 -8.11 9.99 12.08
C LEU A 92 -8.00 9.50 13.52
N LEU A 93 -6.81 9.09 13.95
CA LEU A 93 -6.56 8.64 15.32
C LEU A 93 -6.79 9.76 16.34
N ASP A 94 -6.37 10.99 16.03
CA ASP A 94 -6.57 12.14 16.90
C ASP A 94 -8.05 12.49 17.05
N ARG A 95 -8.84 12.46 15.97
CA ARG A 95 -10.29 12.64 16.04
C ARG A 95 -10.98 11.55 16.85
N ALA A 96 -10.56 10.29 16.66
CA ALA A 96 -11.09 9.18 17.45
C ALA A 96 -10.76 9.33 18.95
N ARG A 97 -9.53 9.75 19.28
CA ARG A 97 -9.11 10.04 20.66
C ARG A 97 -9.89 11.19 21.30
N ALA A 98 -10.20 12.22 20.52
CA ALA A 98 -11.00 13.35 20.95
C ALA A 98 -12.51 13.02 21.08
N GLY A 99 -12.94 11.82 20.67
CA GLY A 99 -14.35 11.44 20.62
C GLY A 99 -15.13 12.14 19.50
N GLU A 100 -14.43 12.77 18.55
CA GLU A 100 -15.01 13.43 17.38
C GLU A 100 -15.33 12.44 16.27
N SER A 101 -14.67 11.28 16.26
CA SER A 101 -14.87 10.22 15.28
C SER A 101 -15.27 8.90 15.93
N ASP A 102 -16.41 8.37 15.51
CA ASP A 102 -16.86 7.02 15.87
C ASP A 102 -16.43 6.04 14.77
N LEU A 103 -15.23 5.46 14.96
CA LEU A 103 -14.63 4.53 13.99
C LEU A 103 -15.47 3.26 13.79
N GLU A 104 -16.27 2.86 14.79
CA GLU A 104 -17.17 1.71 14.68
C GLU A 104 -18.34 1.97 13.72
N LYS A 105 -18.71 3.24 13.53
CA LYS A 105 -19.75 3.66 12.58
C LYS A 105 -19.20 4.16 11.26
N ALA A 106 -17.88 4.37 11.17
CA ALA A 106 -17.25 4.94 9.98
C ALA A 106 -17.19 3.92 8.82
N ASP A 107 -17.05 2.63 9.11
CA ASP A 107 -17.04 1.55 8.14
C ASP A 107 -17.27 0.18 8.81
N ASP A 108 -17.15 -0.90 8.05
CA ASP A 108 -17.16 -2.25 8.61
C ASP A 108 -16.01 -2.45 9.62
N PRO A 109 -16.25 -3.06 10.81
CA PRO A 109 -15.23 -3.22 11.84
C PRO A 109 -13.96 -3.95 11.38
N ASP A 110 -14.09 -5.01 10.57
CA ASP A 110 -12.94 -5.78 10.09
C ASP A 110 -12.12 -4.96 9.10
N VAL A 111 -12.80 -4.16 8.26
CA VAL A 111 -12.15 -3.22 7.36
C VAL A 111 -11.43 -2.14 8.15
N MET A 112 -12.05 -1.61 9.19
CA MET A 112 -11.44 -0.57 10.02
C MET A 112 -10.21 -1.08 10.78
N LEU A 113 -10.23 -2.32 11.28
CA LEU A 113 -9.05 -2.95 11.89
C LEU A 113 -7.89 -3.08 10.89
N GLN A 114 -8.17 -3.47 9.64
CA GLN A 114 -7.15 -3.49 8.58
C GLN A 114 -6.60 -2.08 8.29
N VAL A 115 -7.48 -1.08 8.19
CA VAL A 115 -7.08 0.32 7.99
C VAL A 115 -6.19 0.79 9.13
N LEU A 116 -6.58 0.52 10.39
CA LEU A 116 -5.82 0.88 11.58
C LEU A 116 -4.44 0.21 11.62
N ALA A 117 -4.34 -1.05 11.21
CA ALA A 117 -3.06 -1.75 11.10
C ALA A 117 -2.15 -1.09 10.05
N LEU A 118 -2.70 -0.76 8.89
CA LEU A 118 -1.95 -0.14 7.79
C LEU A 118 -1.49 1.29 8.09
N ILE A 119 -2.33 2.13 8.70
CA ILE A 119 -1.90 3.49 9.05
C ILE A 119 -0.80 3.45 10.13
N ARG A 120 -0.84 2.49 11.06
CA ARG A 120 0.23 2.30 12.06
C ARG A 120 1.52 1.84 11.40
N GLU A 121 1.45 0.91 10.45
CA GLU A 121 2.60 0.48 9.67
C GLU A 121 3.20 1.62 8.81
N ALA A 122 2.35 2.52 8.31
CA ALA A 122 2.77 3.73 7.61
C ALA A 122 3.45 4.75 8.53
N GLY A 123 3.24 4.66 9.86
CA GLY A 123 3.85 5.51 10.88
C GLY A 123 2.91 6.53 11.51
N ALA A 124 1.59 6.38 11.36
CA ALA A 124 0.61 7.20 12.09
C ALA A 124 0.72 6.97 13.62
N ARG A 125 0.51 8.02 14.41
CA ARG A 125 0.74 8.00 15.87
C ARG A 125 -0.41 8.50 16.70
#